data_AF-F7RLE2-F1
#
_entry.id   AF-F7RLE2-F1
#
_cell.length_a   1.000
_cell.length_b   1.000
_cell.length_c   1.000
_cell.angle_alpha   90.00
_cell.angle_beta   90.00
_cell.angle_gamma   90.00
#
_symmetry.space_group_name_H-M   'P 1'
#
loop_
_entity.id
_entity.type
_entity.pdbx_description
1 polymer ?
#
loop_
_entity_poly.entity_id
_entity_poly.type
_entity_poly.pdbx_seq_one_letter_code
_entity_poly.pdbx_strand_id
1 'polypeptide(L)'
;METWLKANNYTYAVQSDGSKHDLNKLTLEYEGNWAWDLALYLKSAEINAFQNGQRVGSVKFQVPYTANPSKFGNAANRISYMMSALFGQITADEATKKVNSSND
;
A
#
# COMPACT_ATOMS: atom_id res chain seq x y z
N MET A 1 3.09 0.13 -5.83
CA MET A 1 1.74 -0.21 -6.36
C MET A 1 1.82 -0.67 -7.81
N GLU A 2 2.33 0.17 -8.72
CA GLU A 2 2.43 -0.18 -10.15
C GLU A 2 3.15 -1.49 -10.43
N THR A 3 4.27 -1.74 -9.74
CA THR A 3 5.01 -3.01 -9.85
C THR A 3 4.13 -4.22 -9.55
N TRP A 4 3.28 -4.14 -8.52
CA TRP A 4 2.35 -5.20 -8.15
C TRP A 4 1.25 -5.38 -9.19
N LEU A 5 0.69 -4.27 -9.71
CA LEU A 5 -0.33 -4.31 -10.78
C LEU A 5 0.21 -4.99 -12.04
N LYS A 6 1.43 -4.63 -12.45
CA LYS A 6 2.14 -5.27 -13.58
C LYS A 6 2.36 -6.77 -13.32
N ALA A 7 2.87 -7.13 -12.14
CA ALA A 7 3.13 -8.53 -11.80
C ALA A 7 1.86 -9.40 -11.79
N ASN A 8 0.69 -8.80 -11.54
CA ASN A 8 -0.61 -9.48 -11.55
C ASN A 8 -1.38 -9.28 -12.87
N ASN A 9 -0.72 -8.80 -13.94
CA ASN A 9 -1.29 -8.63 -15.28
C ASN A 9 -2.53 -7.71 -15.35
N TYR A 10 -2.61 -6.71 -14.47
CA TYR A 10 -3.66 -5.69 -14.56
C TYR A 10 -3.30 -4.61 -15.59
N THR A 11 -4.26 -4.27 -16.45
CA THR A 11 -4.21 -3.02 -17.22
C THR A 11 -4.63 -1.87 -16.32
N TYR A 12 -3.80 -0.83 -16.24
CA TYR A 12 -4.05 0.31 -15.38
C TYR A 12 -3.65 1.63 -16.05
N ALA A 13 -4.16 2.74 -15.53
CA ALA A 13 -3.75 4.08 -15.89
C ALA A 13 -3.47 4.88 -14.62
N VAL A 14 -2.35 5.60 -14.60
CA VAL A 14 -2.02 6.53 -13.51
C VAL A 14 -2.65 7.88 -13.84
N GLN A 15 -3.34 8.47 -12.87
CA GLN A 15 -3.93 9.80 -12.98
C GLN A 15 -3.27 10.73 -11.95
N SER A 16 -3.30 12.04 -12.21
CA SER A 16 -2.83 13.03 -11.24
C SER A 16 -3.71 13.02 -9.99
N ASP A 17 -3.15 13.43 -8.86
CA ASP A 17 -3.93 13.64 -7.63
C ASP A 17 -5.07 14.64 -7.86
N GLY A 18 -6.20 14.44 -7.16
CA GLY A 18 -7.43 15.20 -7.35
C GLY A 18 -8.21 14.90 -8.63
N SER A 19 -7.78 13.95 -9.45
CA SER A 19 -8.55 13.51 -10.63
C SER A 19 -9.88 12.86 -10.22
N LYS A 20 -10.92 13.06 -11.04
CA LYS A 20 -12.22 12.41 -10.81
C LYS A 20 -12.11 10.90 -11.01
N HIS A 21 -12.79 10.13 -10.16
CA HIS A 21 -12.91 8.68 -10.32
C HIS A 21 -13.68 8.34 -11.59
N ASP A 22 -13.17 7.39 -12.37
CA ASP A 22 -13.94 6.74 -13.43
C ASP A 22 -14.85 5.71 -12.77
N LEU A 23 -16.15 6.03 -12.69
CA LEU A 23 -17.13 5.19 -11.99
C LEU A 23 -17.29 3.79 -12.61
N ASN A 24 -16.83 3.58 -13.84
CA ASN A 24 -16.89 2.29 -14.52
C ASN A 24 -15.66 1.42 -14.27
N LYS A 25 -14.67 1.92 -13.51
CA LYS A 25 -13.42 1.21 -13.22
C LYS A 25 -13.16 1.14 -11.72
N LEU A 26 -12.39 0.14 -11.32
CA LEU A 26 -11.80 0.11 -10.00
C LEU A 26 -10.74 1.22 -9.90
N THR A 27 -10.95 2.17 -9.00
CA THR A 27 -9.99 3.24 -8.72
C THR A 27 -9.24 2.93 -7.43
N LEU A 28 -7.92 3.05 -7.46
CA LEU A 28 -7.06 2.90 -6.29
C LEU A 28 -6.45 4.25 -5.95
N GLU A 29 -6.62 4.68 -4.71
CA GLU A 29 -5.92 5.83 -4.15
C GLU A 29 -4.83 5.34 -3.21
N TYR A 30 -3.64 5.93 -3.32
CA TYR A 30 -2.50 5.64 -2.45
C TYR A 30 -2.01 6.91 -1.79
N GLU A 31 -1.92 6.89 -0.47
CA GLU A 31 -1.29 7.94 0.31
C GLU A 31 -0.14 7.34 1.13
N GLY A 32 1.06 7.90 0.97
CA GLY A 32 2.26 7.49 1.70
C GLY A 32 2.80 8.64 2.54
N ASN A 33 2.90 8.43 3.85
CA ASN A 33 3.45 9.38 4.79
C ASN A 33 4.88 8.99 5.15
N TRP A 34 5.84 9.80 4.72
CA TRP A 34 7.26 9.57 4.94
C TRP A 34 7.75 10.36 6.16
N ALA A 35 8.67 9.76 6.90
CA ALA A 35 9.36 10.42 7.99
C ALA A 35 10.87 10.20 7.86
N TRP A 36 11.61 11.06 8.53
CA TRP A 36 13.06 10.98 8.61
C TRP A 36 13.46 10.70 10.05
N ASP A 37 14.31 9.70 10.24
CA ASP A 37 15.02 9.45 11.50
C ASP A 37 16.28 8.65 11.16
N LEU A 38 17.45 9.28 11.12
CA LEU A 38 18.72 8.74 10.58
C LEU A 38 18.68 8.39 9.07
N ALA A 39 17.56 7.88 8.57
CA ALA A 39 17.26 7.64 7.17
C ALA A 39 15.76 7.92 6.89
N LEU A 40 15.43 8.09 5.60
CA LEU A 40 14.05 8.22 5.15
C LEU A 40 13.34 6.87 5.25
N TYR A 41 12.12 6.85 5.79
CA TYR A 41 11.31 5.63 5.87
C TYR A 41 9.82 5.92 5.72
N LEU A 42 9.08 4.91 5.24
CA LEU A 42 7.62 4.98 5.14
C LEU A 42 7.05 4.78 6.55
N LYS A 43 6.53 5.86 7.17
CA LYS A 43 5.98 5.85 8.52
C LYS A 43 4.58 5.27 8.56
N SER A 44 3.74 5.66 7.61
CA SER A 44 2.41 5.11 7.42
C SER A 44 1.99 5.19 5.97
N ALA A 45 1.04 4.35 5.57
CA ALA A 45 0.45 4.40 4.25
C ALA A 45 -1.00 3.91 4.31
N GLU A 46 -1.80 4.40 3.37
CA GLU A 46 -3.19 3.99 3.18
C GLU A 46 -3.43 3.72 1.70
N ILE A 47 -4.12 2.63 1.40
CA ILE A 47 -4.65 2.35 0.06
C ILE A 47 -6.15 2.18 0.18
N ASN A 48 -6.89 2.94 -0.61
CA ASN A 48 -8.34 2.84 -0.71
C ASN A 48 -8.75 2.38 -2.11
N ALA A 49 -9.68 1.43 -2.18
CA ALA A 49 -10.25 0.94 -3.43
C ALA A 49 -11.69 1.43 -3.57
N PHE A 50 -12.02 2.01 -4.72
CA PHE A 50 -13.34 2.55 -5.04
C PHE A 50 -13.89 1.90 -6.31
N GLN A 51 -15.16 1.52 -6.26
CA GLN A 51 -15.92 1.01 -7.40
C GLN A 51 -17.27 1.73 -7.41
N ASN A 52 -17.70 2.22 -8.57
CA ASN A 52 -18.98 2.95 -8.72
C ASN A 52 -19.12 4.13 -7.72
N GLY A 53 -18.00 4.79 -7.39
CA GLY A 53 -17.96 5.92 -6.45
C GLY A 53 -18.08 5.55 -4.98
N GLN A 54 -18.10 4.26 -4.64
CA GLN A 54 -18.13 3.77 -3.26
C GLN A 54 -16.82 3.09 -2.89
N ARG A 55 -16.34 3.30 -1.66
CA ARG A 55 -15.17 2.58 -1.15
C ARG A 55 -15.54 1.12 -0.92
N VAL A 56 -14.88 0.22 -1.64
CA VAL A 56 -15.08 -1.23 -1.58
C VAL A 56 -13.96 -1.96 -0.85
N GLY A 57 -12.85 -1.29 -0.55
CA GLY A 57 -11.74 -1.85 0.22
C GLY A 57 -10.81 -0.78 0.77
N SER A 58 -10.11 -1.10 1.85
CA SER A 58 -9.10 -0.24 2.44
C SER A 58 -8.06 -1.09 3.16
N VAL A 59 -6.80 -0.66 3.09
CA VAL A 59 -5.70 -1.25 3.86
C VAL A 59 -4.81 -0.14 4.39
N LYS A 60 -4.41 -0.26 5.65
CA LYS A 60 -3.56 0.71 6.34
C LYS A 60 -2.30 0.03 6.84
N PHE A 61 -1.20 0.76 6.72
CA PHE A 61 0.09 0.40 7.28
C PHE A 61 0.55 1.53 8.20
N GLN A 62 1.07 1.16 9.37
CA GLN A 62 1.66 2.10 10.30
C GLN A 62 2.82 1.44 11.04
N VAL A 63 3.97 2.13 11.07
CA VAL A 63 5.10 1.73 11.91
C VAL A 63 4.73 2.00 13.39
N PRO A 64 4.81 0.99 14.27
CA PRO A 64 4.61 1.20 15.70
C PRO A 64 5.73 2.07 16.28
N TYR A 65 5.39 2.92 17.27
CA TYR A 65 6.34 3.83 17.93
C TYR A 65 7.42 3.04 18.68
N THR A 66 8.50 2.70 17.98
CA THR A 66 9.58 1.87 18.50
C THR A 66 10.90 2.31 17.88
N ALA A 67 12.00 2.14 18.62
CA ALA A 67 13.36 2.27 18.09
C ALA A 67 13.76 1.06 17.20
N ASN A 68 12.81 0.24 16.75
CA ASN A 68 13.08 -0.97 16.00
C ASN A 68 13.65 -0.61 14.61
N PRO A 69 14.83 -1.13 14.23
CA PRO A 69 15.40 -0.94 12.90
C PRO A 69 14.47 -1.37 11.76
N SER A 70 13.54 -2.29 12.02
CA SER A 70 12.56 -2.75 11.03
C SER A 70 11.73 -1.61 10.43
N LYS A 71 11.64 -0.43 11.08
CA LYS A 71 10.98 0.76 10.51
C LYS A 71 11.56 1.21 9.17
N PHE A 72 12.85 0.95 8.92
CA PHE A 72 13.56 1.27 7.68
C PHE A 72 13.34 0.27 6.53
N GLY A 73 12.52 -0.78 6.74
CA GLY A 73 12.25 -1.77 5.71
C GLY A 73 11.70 -1.20 4.40
N ASN A 74 11.85 -1.97 3.32
CA ASN A 74 11.57 -1.54 1.96
C ASN A 74 10.09 -1.14 1.74
N ALA A 75 9.87 0.11 1.35
CA ALA A 75 8.53 0.66 1.13
C ALA A 75 7.78 -0.01 -0.04
N ALA A 76 8.45 -0.38 -1.12
CA ALA A 76 7.82 -1.03 -2.26
C ALA A 76 7.29 -2.42 -1.89
N ASN A 77 8.05 -3.19 -1.11
CA ASN A 77 7.62 -4.48 -0.58
C ASN A 77 6.40 -4.33 0.34
N ARG A 78 6.40 -3.33 1.23
CA ARG A 78 5.25 -3.01 2.09
C ARG A 78 4.00 -2.70 1.27
N ILE A 79 4.12 -1.84 0.26
CA ILE A 79 2.99 -1.49 -0.63
C ILE A 79 2.50 -2.74 -1.39
N SER A 80 3.40 -3.62 -1.83
CA SER A 80 3.02 -4.90 -2.47
C SER A 80 2.24 -5.81 -1.52
N TYR A 81 2.63 -5.93 -0.26
CA TYR A 81 1.87 -6.70 0.73
C TYR A 81 0.50 -6.08 1.05
N MET A 82 0.44 -4.74 1.15
CA MET A 82 -0.83 -4.04 1.29
C MET A 82 -1.76 -4.34 0.10
N MET A 83 -1.24 -4.31 -1.13
CA MET A 83 -2.01 -4.66 -2.33
C MET A 83 -2.49 -6.11 -2.32
N SER A 84 -1.61 -7.07 -2.00
CA SER A 84 -2.02 -8.48 -1.88
C SER A 84 -3.09 -8.68 -0.80
N ALA A 85 -3.04 -7.95 0.31
CA ALA A 85 -4.09 -8.00 1.33
C ALA A 85 -5.40 -7.39 0.84
N LEU A 86 -5.35 -6.23 0.18
CA LEU A 86 -6.52 -5.53 -0.36
C LEU A 86 -7.28 -6.36 -1.40
N PHE A 87 -6.54 -7.11 -2.22
CA PHE A 87 -7.10 -8.01 -3.24
C PHE A 87 -7.37 -9.43 -2.72
N GLY A 88 -7.25 -9.67 -1.41
CA GLY A 88 -7.57 -10.95 -0.78
C GLY A 88 -6.64 -12.11 -1.14
N GLN A 89 -5.44 -11.83 -1.66
CA GLN A 89 -4.43 -12.86 -1.96
C GLN A 89 -3.73 -13.36 -0.70
N ILE A 90 -3.64 -12.51 0.32
CA ILE A 90 -3.14 -12.85 1.66
C ILE A 90 -4.03 -12.20 2.71
N THR A 91 -4.01 -12.72 3.93
CA THR A 91 -4.68 -12.10 5.08
C THR A 91 -3.92 -10.86 5.57
N ALA A 92 -4.61 -9.99 6.31
CA ALA A 92 -3.98 -8.84 6.96
C ALA A 92 -2.89 -9.26 7.98
N ASP A 93 -3.08 -10.38 8.66
CA ASP A 93 -2.11 -10.93 9.61
C ASP A 93 -0.85 -11.44 8.90
N GLU A 94 -1.01 -12.12 7.77
CA GLU A 94 0.12 -12.55 6.94
C GLU A 94 0.88 -11.36 6.34
N ALA A 95 0.16 -10.33 5.88
CA ALA A 95 0.77 -9.10 5.41
C ALA A 95 1.59 -8.43 6.52
N THR A 96 1.04 -8.35 7.73
CA THR A 96 1.71 -7.76 8.91
C THR A 96 2.96 -8.55 9.28
N LYS A 97 2.88 -9.89 9.29
CA LYS A 97 4.03 -10.76 9.54
C LYS A 97 5.13 -10.53 8.51
N LYS A 98 4.79 -10.54 7.22
CA LYS A 98 5.76 -10.34 6.13
C LYS A 98 6.45 -8.99 6.21
N VAL A 99 5.71 -7.91 6.46
CA VAL A 99 6.25 -6.57 6.63
C VAL A 99 7.27 -6.48 7.79
N ASN A 100 7.02 -7.20 8.88
CA ASN A 100 7.91 -7.21 10.04
C ASN A 100 9.10 -8.16 9.91
N SER A 101 9.00 -9.19 9.06
CA SER A 101 10.06 -10.19 8.83
C SER A 101 11.01 -9.82 7.69
N SER A 102 10.61 -8.93 6.78
CA SER A 102 11.44 -8.42 5.69
C SER A 102 12.55 -7.52 6.24
N ASN A 103 13.59 -8.14 6.79
CA ASN A 103 14.90 -7.54 6.98
C ASN A 103 15.62 -7.59 5.62
N ASP A 104 15.26 -6.68 4.71
CA ASP A 104 16.00 -6.43 3.47
C ASP A 104 16.89 -5.18 3.63
#